data_AF-A0A6D2I0H5-F1
#
_entry.id   AF-A0A6D2I0H5-F1
#
_cell.length_a   1.000
_cell.length_b   1.000
_cell.length_c   1.000
_cell.angle_alpha   90.00
_cell.angle_beta   90.00
_cell.angle_gamma   90.00
#
_symmetry.space_group_name_H-M   'P 1'
#
loop_
_entity.id
_entity.type
_entity.pdbx_description
1 polymer ?
#
loop_
_entity_poly.entity_id
_entity_poly.type
_entity_poly.pdbx_seq_one_letter_code
_entity_poly.pdbx_strand_id
1 'polypeptide(L)'
;MPLYDYIYGTMDENSDTLYEKSIERAEDRVDVVHLTHLTTPESIYHLRIGLASFASYPFSYRWFMRLLWPFTSLSMLFTLFYARLFVAESNSFKKLNLQSWIIPRYNLQYLLKWRKDAINNMIEKAILEADEKGVNVLSLGLMNQGEELNMNGEVYIHKYPKLKVRVVDGSRLTAAVVINSLPKATTNVVMTGNLTKVAYTIAYALCQRGVQVSTLRLDEYEKLRSYVPREFVNQLVHLSSEALSSNKNWLPRKAMSAVRVAGVLQALEGWEMHECGTSFRLSDLDQVWEACLSHGFQPLSLPHH
;
A
#
# COMPACT_ATOMS: atom_id res chain seq x y z
N MET A 1 -28.38 -6.28 11.80
CA MET A 1 -28.06 -7.70 11.55
C MET A 1 -28.07 -8.02 10.06
N PRO A 2 -27.19 -8.89 9.56
CA PRO A 2 -27.27 -9.41 8.19
C PRO A 2 -28.49 -10.33 8.04
N LEU A 3 -29.32 -10.08 7.01
CA LEU A 3 -30.50 -10.89 6.69
C LEU A 3 -30.16 -12.40 6.51
N TYR A 4 -28.94 -12.69 6.06
CA TYR A 4 -28.49 -14.04 5.77
C TYR A 4 -28.39 -14.90 7.04
N ASP A 5 -27.87 -14.37 8.15
CA ASP A 5 -27.69 -15.16 9.39
C ASP A 5 -29.04 -15.57 9.98
N TYR A 6 -30.06 -14.72 9.81
CA TYR A 6 -31.45 -15.01 10.16
C TYR A 6 -32.06 -16.10 9.28
N ILE A 7 -31.87 -16.04 7.95
CA ILE A 7 -32.39 -17.03 7.00
C ILE A 7 -31.80 -18.42 7.27
N TYR A 8 -30.52 -18.50 7.63
CA TYR A 8 -29.82 -19.78 7.81
C TYR A 8 -29.76 -20.26 9.28
N GLY A 9 -30.43 -19.58 10.20
CA GLY A 9 -30.48 -19.99 11.62
C GLY A 9 -29.10 -20.00 12.29
N THR A 10 -28.16 -19.19 11.81
CA THR A 10 -26.78 -19.06 12.35
C THR A 10 -26.64 -17.83 13.25
N MET A 11 -27.78 -17.30 13.69
CA MET A 11 -27.84 -16.14 14.56
C MET A 11 -27.20 -16.44 15.91
N ASP A 12 -26.19 -15.66 16.28
CA ASP A 12 -25.69 -15.60 17.65
C ASP A 12 -26.63 -14.72 18.48
N GLU A 13 -27.22 -15.29 19.54
CA GLU A 13 -28.12 -14.61 20.46
C GLU A 13 -27.49 -13.40 21.14
N ASN A 14 -26.16 -13.34 21.23
CA ASN A 14 -25.44 -12.23 21.87
C ASN A 14 -25.12 -11.07 20.92
N SER A 15 -25.47 -11.16 19.62
CA SER A 15 -25.09 -10.18 18.60
C SER A 15 -25.47 -8.74 18.96
N ASP A 16 -26.69 -8.54 19.45
CA ASP A 16 -27.19 -7.20 19.80
C ASP A 16 -26.48 -6.65 21.03
N THR A 17 -26.26 -7.47 22.06
CA THR A 17 -25.50 -7.07 23.25
C THR A 17 -24.03 -6.76 22.94
N LEU A 18 -23.42 -7.46 21.98
CA LEU A 18 -22.07 -7.19 21.50
C LEU A 18 -22.03 -5.85 20.75
N TYR A 19 -23.04 -5.57 19.93
CA TYR A 19 -23.17 -4.30 19.21
C TYR A 19 -23.35 -3.12 20.17
N GLU A 20 -24.25 -3.22 21.15
CA GLU A 20 -24.47 -2.19 22.17
C GLU A 20 -23.19 -1.91 22.97
N LYS A 21 -22.51 -2.96 23.44
CA LYS A 21 -21.21 -2.83 24.12
C LYS A 21 -20.13 -2.22 23.22
N SER A 22 -20.20 -2.40 21.90
CA SER A 22 -19.26 -1.80 20.96
C SER A 22 -19.50 -0.30 20.76
N ILE A 23 -20.76 0.16 20.86
CA ILE A 23 -21.12 1.59 20.80
C ILE A 23 -20.69 2.31 22.09
N GLU A 24 -20.86 1.67 23.24
CA GLU A 24 -20.53 2.25 24.56
C GLU A 24 -19.01 2.30 24.83
N ARG A 25 -18.23 1.52 24.09
CA ARG A 25 -16.78 1.47 24.23
C ARG A 25 -16.19 2.81 23.77
N ALA A 26 -15.43 3.47 24.65
CA ALA A 26 -14.59 4.60 24.24
C ALA A 26 -13.73 4.18 23.04
N GLU A 27 -13.56 5.07 22.04
CA GLU A 27 -12.75 4.75 20.86
C GLU A 27 -11.39 4.18 21.31
N ASP A 28 -11.15 2.89 21.02
CA ASP A 28 -9.89 2.25 21.36
C ASP A 28 -8.76 3.06 20.70
N ARG A 29 -7.73 3.40 21.48
CA ARG A 29 -6.57 4.15 20.97
C ARG A 29 -6.03 3.43 19.73
N VAL A 30 -5.90 4.17 18.64
CA VAL A 30 -5.36 3.67 17.37
C VAL A 30 -3.87 3.92 17.34
N ASP A 31 -3.06 2.88 17.19
CA ASP A 31 -1.61 2.99 17.15
C ASP A 31 -1.09 3.23 15.72
N VAL A 32 -1.70 2.55 14.74
CA VAL A 32 -1.26 2.59 13.35
C VAL A 32 -2.44 2.77 12.41
N VAL A 33 -2.32 3.73 11.50
CA VAL A 33 -3.26 3.95 10.40
C VAL A 33 -2.62 3.57 9.08
N HIS A 34 -3.33 2.83 8.25
CA HIS A 34 -3.00 2.62 6.84
C HIS A 34 -3.97 3.39 5.96
N LEU A 35 -3.47 4.45 5.34
CA LEU A 35 -4.25 5.31 4.46
C LEU A 35 -4.24 4.73 3.04
N THR A 36 -5.37 4.20 2.59
CA THR A 36 -5.53 3.59 1.26
C THR A 36 -6.61 4.29 0.45
N HIS A 37 -6.90 3.78 -0.75
CA HIS A 37 -7.95 4.28 -1.62
C HIS A 37 -8.53 3.14 -2.48
N LEU A 38 -9.62 3.44 -3.19
CA LEU A 38 -10.26 2.48 -4.09
C LEU A 38 -9.41 2.29 -5.34
N THR A 39 -9.32 1.05 -5.85
CA THR A 39 -8.48 0.75 -7.02
C THR A 39 -9.28 0.84 -8.31
N THR A 40 -10.06 -0.20 -8.62
CA THR A 40 -11.00 -0.24 -9.76
C THR A 40 -12.41 0.13 -9.32
N PRO A 41 -13.33 0.51 -10.24
CA PRO A 41 -14.73 0.82 -9.90
C PRO A 41 -15.40 -0.26 -9.03
N GLU A 42 -15.10 -1.53 -9.31
CA GLU A 42 -15.65 -2.70 -8.63
C GLU A 42 -14.98 -2.99 -7.27
N SER A 43 -13.84 -2.37 -6.96
CA SER A 43 -13.14 -2.59 -5.69
C SER A 43 -13.97 -2.20 -4.46
N ILE A 44 -14.97 -1.31 -4.63
CA ILE A 44 -15.91 -0.94 -3.57
C ILE A 44 -16.70 -2.14 -3.02
N TYR A 45 -16.97 -3.15 -3.85
CA TYR A 45 -17.70 -4.35 -3.43
C TYR A 45 -16.86 -5.27 -2.54
N HIS A 46 -15.55 -5.09 -2.52
CA HIS A 46 -14.64 -5.84 -1.66
C HIS A 46 -14.37 -5.13 -0.33
N LEU A 47 -14.99 -3.98 -0.08
CA LEU A 47 -15.05 -3.41 1.26
C LEU A 47 -15.95 -4.27 2.15
N ARG A 48 -15.50 -4.56 3.37
CA ARG A 48 -16.28 -5.37 4.34
C ARG A 48 -17.64 -4.75 4.68
N ILE A 49 -17.76 -3.42 4.57
CA ILE A 49 -18.99 -2.67 4.84
C ILE A 49 -20.10 -2.98 3.82
N GLY A 50 -19.75 -3.40 2.59
CA GLY A 50 -20.73 -3.68 1.53
C GLY A 50 -21.18 -5.14 1.53
N LEU A 51 -20.34 -6.02 0.99
CA LEU A 51 -20.66 -7.42 0.77
C LEU A 51 -19.56 -8.29 1.39
N ALA A 52 -19.72 -8.68 2.66
CA ALA A 52 -18.74 -9.48 3.39
C ALA A 52 -18.35 -10.78 2.64
N SER A 53 -19.29 -11.38 1.92
CA SER A 53 -19.02 -12.53 1.04
C SER A 53 -17.99 -12.20 -0.05
N PHE A 54 -18.09 -11.04 -0.71
CA PHE A 54 -17.15 -10.60 -1.74
C PHE A 54 -15.79 -10.27 -1.15
N ALA A 55 -15.77 -9.57 -0.01
CA ALA A 55 -14.55 -9.27 0.73
C ALA A 55 -13.80 -10.54 1.18
N SER A 56 -14.48 -11.69 1.25
CA SER A 56 -13.86 -12.97 1.61
C SER A 56 -13.07 -13.59 0.45
N TYR A 57 -13.41 -13.35 -0.82
CA TYR A 57 -12.70 -13.95 -1.96
C TYR A 57 -11.68 -12.96 -2.56
N PRO A 58 -10.56 -13.46 -3.13
CA PRO A 58 -9.71 -12.64 -3.98
C PRO A 58 -10.54 -11.96 -5.08
N PHE A 59 -10.21 -10.71 -5.40
CA PHE A 59 -10.91 -10.00 -6.46
C PHE A 59 -10.77 -10.76 -7.78
N SER A 60 -11.91 -11.08 -8.38
CA SER A 60 -12.00 -11.71 -9.69
C SER A 60 -13.14 -11.03 -10.43
N TYR A 61 -12.91 -10.61 -11.66
CA TYR A 61 -13.99 -10.06 -12.46
C TYR A 61 -14.99 -11.17 -12.79
N ARG A 62 -16.23 -11.04 -12.30
CA ARG A 62 -17.31 -12.01 -12.54
C ARG A 62 -18.35 -11.42 -13.47
N TRP A 63 -18.96 -12.24 -14.32
CA TRP A 63 -19.92 -11.79 -15.33
C TRP A 63 -21.06 -10.94 -14.74
N PHE A 64 -21.57 -11.28 -13.55
CA PHE A 64 -22.68 -10.58 -12.91
C PHE A 64 -22.27 -9.19 -12.40
N MET A 65 -20.98 -8.89 -12.20
CA MET A 65 -20.54 -7.54 -11.84
C MET A 65 -20.87 -6.53 -12.93
N ARG A 66 -21.05 -6.99 -14.18
CA ARG A 66 -21.60 -6.16 -15.27
C ARG A 66 -22.99 -5.65 -14.96
N LEU A 67 -23.83 -6.39 -14.24
CA LEU A 67 -25.17 -5.94 -13.86
C LEU A 67 -25.13 -4.84 -12.79
N LEU A 68 -24.05 -4.79 -12.00
CA LEU A 68 -23.84 -3.78 -10.97
C LEU A 68 -23.28 -2.45 -11.51
N TRP A 69 -23.12 -2.32 -12.84
CA TRP A 69 -22.54 -1.14 -13.48
C TRP A 69 -23.25 0.19 -13.13
N PRO A 70 -24.59 0.26 -12.94
CA PRO A 70 -25.24 1.52 -12.57
C PRO A 70 -24.82 1.95 -11.17
N PHE A 71 -24.70 0.99 -10.24
CA PHE A 71 -24.25 1.25 -8.87
C PHE A 71 -22.78 1.66 -8.81
N THR A 72 -21.89 0.98 -9.56
CA THR A 72 -20.48 1.41 -9.63
C THR A 72 -20.35 2.82 -10.20
N SER A 73 -21.12 3.13 -11.24
CA SER A 73 -21.09 4.45 -11.89
C SER A 73 -21.58 5.54 -10.93
N LEU A 74 -22.68 5.28 -10.23
CA LEU A 74 -23.22 6.18 -9.23
C LEU A 74 -22.24 6.38 -8.06
N SER A 75 -21.60 5.31 -7.58
CA SER A 75 -20.54 5.39 -6.58
C SER A 75 -19.37 6.25 -7.06
N MET A 76 -18.89 6.05 -8.29
CA MET A 76 -17.83 6.88 -8.86
C MET A 76 -18.22 8.36 -8.90
N LEU A 77 -19.46 8.68 -9.28
CA LEU A 77 -19.95 10.05 -9.25
C LEU A 77 -20.04 10.60 -7.82
N PHE A 78 -20.58 9.83 -6.88
CA PHE A 78 -20.67 10.21 -5.48
C PHE A 78 -19.30 10.51 -4.88
N THR A 79 -18.33 9.63 -5.11
CA THR A 79 -16.95 9.82 -4.66
C THR A 79 -16.29 11.04 -5.30
N LEU A 80 -16.76 11.58 -6.42
CA LEU A 80 -16.18 12.83 -6.95
C LEU A 80 -16.41 14.01 -6.00
N PHE A 81 -17.54 14.05 -5.30
CA PHE A 81 -17.95 15.14 -4.41
C PHE A 81 -17.73 14.81 -2.93
N TYR A 82 -17.80 13.52 -2.58
CA TYR A 82 -17.56 13.08 -1.21
C TYR A 82 -16.07 13.21 -0.86
N ALA A 83 -15.77 14.04 0.14
CA ALA A 83 -14.39 14.38 0.54
C ALA A 83 -14.06 13.98 1.99
N ARG A 84 -14.83 13.05 2.57
CA ARG A 84 -14.61 12.56 3.93
C ARG A 84 -13.89 11.22 3.90
N LEU A 85 -12.93 11.07 4.79
CA LEU A 85 -12.30 9.79 5.07
C LEU A 85 -13.27 8.92 5.87
N PHE A 86 -13.12 7.60 5.74
CA PHE A 86 -13.84 6.67 6.59
C PHE A 86 -12.95 5.48 6.94
N VAL A 87 -13.20 4.90 8.12
CA VAL A 87 -12.52 3.69 8.58
C VAL A 87 -13.18 2.50 7.90
N ALA A 88 -12.41 1.75 7.12
CA ALA A 88 -12.92 0.58 6.40
C ALA A 88 -12.62 -0.74 7.13
N GLU A 89 -11.60 -0.76 7.96
CA GLU A 89 -11.16 -1.94 8.70
C GLU A 89 -10.47 -1.51 9.99
N SER A 90 -10.77 -2.22 11.08
CA SER A 90 -10.05 -2.14 12.35
C SER A 90 -9.62 -3.54 12.75
N ASN A 91 -8.34 -3.73 13.07
CA ASN A 91 -7.77 -5.00 13.49
C ASN A 91 -6.76 -4.78 14.62
N SER A 92 -6.50 -5.80 15.42
CA SER A 92 -5.36 -5.83 16.35
C SER A 92 -4.25 -6.72 15.81
N PHE A 93 -2.99 -6.30 15.93
CA PHE A 93 -1.83 -7.15 15.68
C PHE A 93 -0.83 -7.02 16.83
N LYS A 94 -0.57 -8.13 17.52
CA LYS A 94 0.20 -8.15 18.76
C LYS A 94 -0.42 -7.19 19.79
N LYS A 95 0.30 -6.12 20.12
CA LYS A 95 -0.13 -5.08 21.08
C LYS A 95 -0.63 -3.81 20.40
N LEU A 96 -0.69 -3.78 19.06
CA LEU A 96 -1.05 -2.60 18.30
C LEU A 96 -2.49 -2.69 17.79
N ASN A 97 -3.22 -1.59 17.93
CA ASN A 97 -4.50 -1.38 17.28
C ASN A 97 -4.28 -0.71 15.92
N LEU A 98 -4.72 -1.38 14.86
CA LEU A 98 -4.53 -0.99 13.47
C LEU A 98 -5.87 -0.57 12.86
N GLN A 99 -5.85 0.51 12.08
CA GLN A 99 -6.99 0.90 11.24
C GLN A 99 -6.57 1.10 9.79
N SER A 100 -7.48 0.80 8.86
CA SER A 100 -7.36 1.17 7.45
C SER A 100 -8.34 2.30 7.15
N TRP A 101 -7.82 3.48 6.83
CA TRP A 101 -8.62 4.63 6.44
C TRP A 101 -8.66 4.70 4.91
N ILE A 102 -9.84 4.99 4.37
CA ILE A 102 -10.03 5.07 2.92
C ILE A 102 -10.26 6.52 2.51
N ILE A 103 -9.41 6.98 1.58
CA ILE A 103 -9.74 8.11 0.72
C ILE A 103 -10.71 7.58 -0.34
N PRO A 104 -11.93 8.12 -0.43
CA PRO A 104 -12.95 7.68 -1.38
C PRO A 104 -12.58 8.14 -2.79
N ARG A 105 -11.47 7.64 -3.35
CA ARG A 105 -10.99 7.96 -4.69
C ARG A 105 -10.51 6.69 -5.39
N TYR A 106 -10.86 6.56 -6.65
CA TYR A 106 -10.44 5.48 -7.53
C TYR A 106 -9.12 5.80 -8.23
N ASN A 107 -8.36 4.78 -8.67
CA ASN A 107 -7.10 4.96 -9.42
C ASN A 107 -7.22 6.02 -10.54
N LEU A 108 -8.30 5.95 -11.32
CA LEU A 108 -8.53 6.87 -12.42
C LEU A 108 -8.53 8.34 -11.97
N GLN A 109 -9.03 8.64 -10.78
CA GLN A 109 -9.09 10.00 -10.25
C GLN A 109 -7.72 10.53 -9.82
N TYR A 110 -6.78 9.66 -9.42
CA TYR A 110 -5.38 10.06 -9.15
C TYR A 110 -4.63 10.41 -10.44
N LEU A 111 -5.01 9.83 -11.58
CA LEU A 111 -4.42 10.14 -12.88
C LEU A 111 -4.86 11.51 -13.42
N LEU A 112 -5.93 12.09 -12.88
CA LEU A 112 -6.45 13.39 -13.29
C LEU A 112 -5.66 14.53 -12.62
N LYS A 113 -4.83 15.23 -13.40
CA LYS A 113 -3.97 16.33 -12.89
C LYS A 113 -4.74 17.40 -12.10
N TRP A 114 -5.92 17.80 -12.56
CA TRP A 114 -6.76 18.82 -11.91
C TRP A 114 -7.31 18.39 -10.54
N ARG A 115 -7.19 17.09 -10.17
CA ARG A 115 -7.62 16.55 -8.88
C ARG A 115 -6.48 16.44 -7.87
N LYS A 116 -5.22 16.66 -8.28
CA LYS A 116 -4.03 16.48 -7.41
C LYS A 116 -4.18 17.26 -6.10
N ASP A 117 -4.56 18.54 -6.15
CA ASP A 117 -4.72 19.37 -4.96
C ASP A 117 -5.83 18.88 -4.03
N ALA A 118 -6.98 18.49 -4.59
CA ALA A 118 -8.09 17.97 -3.81
C ALA A 118 -7.72 16.66 -3.10
N ILE A 119 -6.94 15.80 -3.75
CA ILE A 119 -6.43 14.54 -3.19
C ILE A 119 -5.39 14.84 -2.10
N ASN A 120 -4.44 15.73 -2.38
CA ASN A 120 -3.43 16.15 -1.41
C ASN A 120 -4.05 16.73 -0.15
N ASN A 121 -5.10 17.56 -0.29
CA ASN A 121 -5.83 18.10 0.85
C ASN A 121 -6.51 17.01 1.69
N MET A 122 -6.97 15.92 1.09
CA MET A 122 -7.54 14.79 1.85
C MET A 122 -6.46 13.98 2.58
N ILE A 123 -5.31 13.74 1.93
CA ILE A 123 -4.16 13.08 2.57
C ILE A 123 -3.64 13.92 3.73
N GLU A 124 -3.50 15.23 3.53
CA GLU A 124 -3.08 16.18 4.55
C GLU A 124 -4.02 16.15 5.76
N LYS A 125 -5.33 16.23 5.52
CA LYS A 125 -6.34 16.12 6.59
C LYS A 125 -6.25 14.80 7.35
N ALA A 126 -5.99 13.69 6.65
CA ALA A 126 -5.81 12.39 7.29
C ALA A 126 -4.59 12.36 8.22
N ILE A 127 -3.48 12.96 7.80
CA ILE A 127 -2.26 13.05 8.61
C ILE A 127 -2.52 13.89 9.87
N LEU A 128 -3.16 15.05 9.72
CA LEU A 128 -3.47 15.92 10.85
C LEU A 128 -4.48 15.28 11.81
N GLU A 129 -5.51 14.61 11.30
CA GLU A 129 -6.48 13.87 12.12
C GLU A 129 -5.81 12.73 12.89
N ALA A 130 -4.87 12.01 12.27
CA ALA A 130 -4.10 10.97 12.94
C ALA A 130 -3.20 11.54 14.04
N ASP A 131 -2.55 12.69 13.79
CA ASP A 131 -1.72 13.39 14.79
C ASP A 131 -2.55 13.85 16.00
N GLU A 132 -3.72 14.44 15.76
CA GLU A 132 -4.66 14.89 16.79
C GLU A 132 -5.15 13.71 17.64
N LYS A 133 -5.46 12.57 17.01
CA LYS A 133 -5.86 11.32 17.67
C LYS A 133 -4.72 10.61 18.39
N GLY A 134 -3.48 11.12 18.33
CA GLY A 134 -2.33 10.51 18.98
C GLY A 134 -1.91 9.17 18.36
N VAL A 135 -2.16 8.98 17.07
CA VAL A 135 -1.70 7.82 16.31
C VAL A 135 -0.17 7.85 16.23
N ASN A 136 0.48 6.71 16.45
CA ASN A 136 1.94 6.64 16.42
C ASN A 136 2.46 6.71 14.98
N VAL A 137 1.82 5.98 14.05
CA VAL A 137 2.28 5.85 12.65
C VAL A 137 1.12 5.92 11.66
N LEU A 138 1.29 6.66 10.57
CA LEU A 138 0.40 6.66 9.41
C LEU A 138 1.16 6.24 8.16
N SER A 139 0.75 5.12 7.55
CA SER A 139 1.34 4.63 6.29
C SER A 139 0.52 5.07 5.07
N LEU A 140 1.21 5.55 4.03
CA LEU A 140 0.61 6.03 2.78
C LEU A 140 0.52 4.89 1.77
N GLY A 141 -0.63 4.22 1.68
CA GLY A 141 -0.88 3.12 0.76
C GLY A 141 -1.14 3.55 -0.69
N LEU A 142 -0.75 2.68 -1.63
CA LEU A 142 -1.07 2.81 -3.05
C LEU A 142 -0.62 4.15 -3.65
N MET A 143 -1.50 4.91 -4.30
CA MET A 143 -1.17 6.17 -4.97
C MET A 143 -1.09 7.36 -4.00
N ASN A 144 -1.37 7.17 -2.71
CA ASN A 144 -1.29 8.23 -1.68
C ASN A 144 0.15 8.69 -1.41
N GLN A 145 1.15 7.95 -1.89
CA GLN A 145 2.58 8.24 -1.75
C GLN A 145 3.23 8.65 -3.09
N GLY A 146 2.44 9.08 -4.09
CA GLY A 146 2.99 9.43 -5.40
C GLY A 146 4.06 10.54 -5.33
N GLU A 147 5.20 10.34 -5.98
CA GLU A 147 6.28 11.33 -6.03
C GLU A 147 5.81 12.67 -6.61
N GLU A 148 5.15 12.66 -7.78
CA GLU A 148 4.54 13.86 -8.36
C GLU A 148 3.30 14.39 -7.63
N LEU A 149 2.80 13.65 -6.64
CA LEU A 149 1.64 14.03 -5.85
C LEU A 149 2.09 14.80 -4.61
N ASN A 150 2.98 14.23 -3.81
CA ASN A 150 3.39 14.78 -2.52
C ASN A 150 4.83 14.46 -2.12
N MET A 151 5.70 14.13 -3.08
CA MET A 151 7.10 13.73 -2.85
C MET A 151 7.21 12.56 -1.87
N ASN A 152 6.36 11.54 -2.03
CA ASN A 152 6.27 10.40 -1.11
C ASN A 152 6.06 10.86 0.35
N GLY A 153 5.14 11.80 0.55
CA GLY A 153 4.79 12.35 1.86
C GLY A 153 5.71 13.44 2.42
N GLU A 154 6.85 13.73 1.80
CA GLU A 154 7.84 14.72 2.29
C GLU A 154 7.28 16.14 2.35
N VAL A 155 6.36 16.50 1.45
CA VAL A 155 5.66 17.81 1.47
C VAL A 155 5.01 18.08 2.83
N TYR A 156 4.40 17.06 3.45
CA TYR A 156 3.68 17.23 4.72
C TYR A 156 4.63 17.40 5.89
N ILE A 157 5.81 16.78 5.84
CA ILE A 157 6.83 16.91 6.88
C ILE A 157 7.42 18.32 6.88
N HIS A 158 7.68 18.88 5.70
CA HIS A 158 8.10 20.28 5.59
C HIS A 158 7.03 21.26 6.05
N LYS A 159 5.76 20.99 5.73
CA LYS A 159 4.64 21.85 6.13
C LYS A 159 4.36 21.79 7.64
N TYR A 160 4.56 20.63 8.26
CA TYR A 160 4.27 20.38 9.67
C TYR A 160 5.46 19.73 10.39
N PRO A 161 6.54 20.49 10.68
CA PRO A 161 7.75 19.94 11.29
C PRO A 161 7.58 19.45 12.73
N LYS A 162 6.43 19.73 13.36
CA LYS A 162 6.10 19.33 14.74
C LYS A 162 5.16 18.11 14.82
N LEU A 163 4.91 17.41 13.70
CA LEU A 163 4.11 16.19 13.69
C LEU A 163 4.68 15.15 14.66
N LYS A 164 3.81 14.60 15.50
CA LYS A 164 4.09 13.49 16.40
C LYS A 164 3.86 12.16 15.69
N VAL A 165 2.82 12.07 14.85
CA VAL A 165 2.57 10.91 14.00
C VAL A 165 3.69 10.72 12.98
N ARG A 166 4.19 9.50 12.84
CA ARG A 166 5.22 9.16 11.84
C ARG A 166 4.58 8.75 10.53
N VAL A 167 4.75 9.59 9.51
CA VAL A 167 4.38 9.27 8.12
C VAL A 167 5.38 8.27 7.52
N VAL A 168 4.86 7.20 6.90
CA VAL A 168 5.63 6.11 6.28
C VAL A 168 5.10 5.81 4.88
N ASP A 169 5.92 5.91 3.85
CA ASP A 169 5.56 5.46 2.50
C ASP A 169 5.83 3.96 2.26
N GLY A 170 6.68 3.33 3.08
CA GLY A 170 6.97 1.90 3.08
C GLY A 170 7.82 1.42 1.90
N SER A 171 8.55 2.34 1.27
CA SER A 171 9.43 2.06 0.13
C SER A 171 10.63 1.19 0.50
N ARG A 172 11.20 1.36 1.70
CA ARG A 172 12.34 0.57 2.19
C ARG A 172 11.96 -0.90 2.27
N LEU A 173 10.86 -1.20 2.97
CA LEU A 173 10.41 -2.59 3.12
C LEU A 173 9.96 -3.17 1.78
N THR A 174 9.32 -2.38 0.92
CA THR A 174 8.93 -2.84 -0.41
C THR A 174 10.14 -3.26 -1.24
N ALA A 175 11.20 -2.45 -1.27
CA ALA A 175 12.45 -2.79 -1.95
C ALA A 175 13.10 -4.04 -1.33
N ALA A 176 13.21 -4.10 0.00
CA ALA A 176 13.79 -5.25 0.71
C ALA A 176 13.04 -6.56 0.41
N VAL A 177 11.70 -6.53 0.40
CA VAL A 177 10.88 -7.70 0.07
C VAL A 177 11.17 -8.17 -1.36
N VAL A 178 11.21 -7.27 -2.34
CA VAL A 178 11.48 -7.68 -3.74
C VAL A 178 12.87 -8.29 -3.85
N ILE A 179 13.90 -7.61 -3.33
CA ILE A 179 15.29 -8.03 -3.40
C ILE A 179 15.53 -9.40 -2.73
N ASN A 180 14.90 -9.65 -1.59
CA ASN A 180 15.07 -10.90 -0.83
C ASN A 180 14.12 -12.02 -1.25
N SER A 181 13.09 -11.73 -2.04
CA SER A 181 12.18 -12.75 -2.60
C SER A 181 12.70 -13.36 -3.91
N LEU A 182 13.74 -12.79 -4.53
CA LEU A 182 14.33 -13.36 -5.73
C LEU A 182 15.04 -14.68 -5.42
N PRO A 183 14.91 -15.71 -6.27
CA PRO A 183 15.70 -16.93 -6.17
C PRO A 183 17.21 -16.61 -6.14
N LYS A 184 17.97 -17.31 -5.29
CA LYS A 184 19.43 -17.09 -5.16
C LYS A 184 20.21 -17.31 -6.47
N ALA A 185 19.64 -18.09 -7.40
CA ALA A 185 20.24 -18.38 -8.70
C ALA A 185 19.89 -17.36 -9.81
N THR A 186 19.13 -16.30 -9.48
CA THR A 186 18.74 -15.28 -10.48
C THR A 186 19.97 -14.53 -10.98
N THR A 187 20.23 -14.64 -12.29
CA THR A 187 21.32 -13.92 -12.97
C THR A 187 20.85 -12.65 -13.66
N ASN A 188 19.61 -12.64 -14.18
CA ASN A 188 19.06 -11.54 -14.97
C ASN A 188 17.63 -11.20 -14.49
N VAL A 189 17.29 -9.91 -14.46
CA VAL A 189 15.96 -9.40 -14.12
C VAL A 189 15.56 -8.34 -15.13
N VAL A 190 14.33 -8.43 -15.66
CA VAL A 190 13.75 -7.37 -16.48
C VAL A 190 12.86 -6.49 -15.62
N MET A 191 13.16 -5.19 -15.58
CA MET A 191 12.33 -4.19 -14.92
C MET A 191 11.28 -3.64 -15.88
N THR A 192 10.04 -3.60 -15.41
CA THR A 192 8.89 -3.09 -16.16
C THR A 192 8.07 -2.13 -15.29
N GLY A 193 7.37 -1.20 -15.94
CA GLY A 193 6.58 -0.16 -15.26
C GLY A 193 7.36 1.12 -15.02
N ASN A 194 6.84 2.01 -14.17
CA ASN A 194 7.46 3.31 -13.93
C ASN A 194 8.68 3.21 -13.00
N LEU A 195 9.74 3.95 -13.33
CA LEU A 195 10.92 4.10 -12.48
C LEU A 195 10.64 5.01 -11.28
N THR A 196 10.14 4.43 -10.20
CA THR A 196 10.00 5.09 -8.90
C THR A 196 11.29 4.97 -8.09
N LYS A 197 11.41 5.68 -6.96
CA LYS A 197 12.54 5.50 -6.03
C LYS A 197 12.77 4.06 -5.58
N VAL A 198 11.69 3.28 -5.45
CA VAL A 198 11.76 1.83 -5.16
C VAL A 198 12.42 1.10 -6.31
N ALA A 199 12.03 1.39 -7.56
CA ALA A 199 12.61 0.79 -8.75
C ALA A 199 14.11 1.12 -8.87
N TYR A 200 14.50 2.39 -8.72
CA TYR A 200 15.91 2.80 -8.73
C TYR A 200 16.73 2.07 -7.66
N THR A 201 16.18 1.93 -6.46
CA THR A 201 16.88 1.26 -5.35
C THR A 201 17.01 -0.25 -5.59
N ILE A 202 15.97 -0.89 -6.11
CA ILE A 202 16.03 -2.31 -6.49
C ILE A 202 17.06 -2.51 -7.60
N ALA A 203 17.03 -1.69 -8.66
CA ALA A 203 18.02 -1.77 -9.74
C ALA A 203 19.45 -1.69 -9.19
N TYR A 204 19.71 -0.68 -8.35
CA TYR A 204 21.02 -0.50 -7.75
C TYR A 204 21.42 -1.71 -6.88
N ALA A 205 20.55 -2.17 -5.99
CA ALA A 205 20.82 -3.32 -5.11
C ALA A 205 21.11 -4.61 -5.88
N LEU A 206 20.38 -4.85 -6.98
CA LEU A 206 20.59 -6.02 -7.84
C LEU A 206 21.91 -5.94 -8.60
N CYS A 207 22.24 -4.77 -9.15
CA CYS A 207 23.53 -4.58 -9.80
C CYS A 207 24.71 -4.77 -8.83
N GLN A 208 24.59 -4.33 -7.57
CA GLN A 208 25.59 -4.61 -6.52
C GLN A 208 25.76 -6.10 -6.23
N ARG A 209 24.68 -6.88 -6.33
CA ARG A 209 24.68 -8.35 -6.19
C ARG A 209 25.18 -9.08 -7.43
N GLY A 210 25.59 -8.36 -8.48
CA GLY A 210 26.04 -8.93 -9.74
C GLY A 210 24.91 -9.48 -10.62
N VAL A 211 23.65 -9.11 -10.34
CA VAL A 211 22.50 -9.46 -11.16
C VAL A 211 22.36 -8.44 -12.28
N GLN A 212 22.19 -8.91 -13.51
CA GLN A 212 21.95 -8.05 -14.66
C GLN A 212 20.52 -7.51 -14.63
N VAL A 213 20.37 -6.20 -14.72
CA VAL A 213 19.09 -5.49 -14.71
C VAL A 213 18.82 -4.92 -16.10
N SER A 214 17.76 -5.42 -16.73
CA SER A 214 17.38 -5.05 -18.08
C SER A 214 16.16 -4.14 -18.09
N THR A 215 16.13 -3.13 -18.97
CA THR A 215 14.92 -2.33 -19.26
C THR A 215 14.47 -2.52 -20.71
N LEU A 216 13.17 -2.31 -20.95
CA LEU A 216 12.56 -2.42 -22.29
C LEU A 216 12.58 -1.11 -23.07
N ARG A 217 12.69 0.04 -22.38
CA ARG A 217 12.77 1.35 -23.03
C ARG A 217 14.13 1.98 -22.83
N LEU A 218 14.60 2.67 -23.88
CA LEU A 218 15.88 3.37 -23.87
C LEU A 218 15.88 4.54 -22.87
N ASP A 219 14.76 5.25 -22.74
CA ASP A 219 14.63 6.36 -21.78
C ASP A 219 14.76 5.87 -20.33
N GLU A 220 14.24 4.67 -20.04
CA GLU A 220 14.37 4.04 -18.73
C GLU A 220 15.81 3.59 -18.47
N TYR A 221 16.46 3.02 -19.47
CA TYR A 221 17.87 2.62 -19.39
C TYR A 221 18.75 3.82 -19.06
N GLU A 222 18.59 4.94 -19.77
CA GLU A 222 19.37 6.15 -19.55
C GLU A 222 19.16 6.75 -18.16
N LYS A 223 17.92 6.73 -17.67
CA LYS A 223 17.58 7.15 -16.30
C LYS A 223 18.22 6.26 -15.23
N LEU A 224 18.16 4.93 -15.39
CA LEU A 224 18.83 4.01 -14.46
C LEU A 224 20.36 4.18 -14.51
N ARG A 225 20.91 4.35 -15.71
CA ARG A 225 22.35 4.53 -15.91
C ARG A 225 22.89 5.80 -15.25
N SER A 226 22.10 6.87 -15.18
CA SER A 226 22.50 8.10 -14.48
C SER A 226 22.40 7.98 -12.96
N TYR A 227 21.54 7.08 -12.45
CA TYR A 227 21.35 6.83 -11.03
C TYR A 227 22.36 5.83 -10.44
N VAL A 228 22.64 4.74 -11.15
CA VAL A 228 23.51 3.65 -10.68
C VAL A 228 25.00 4.06 -10.75
N PRO A 229 25.81 3.81 -9.71
CA PRO A 229 27.25 4.10 -9.74
C PRO A 229 27.96 3.45 -10.93
N ARG A 230 28.97 4.15 -11.48
CA ARG A 230 29.67 3.74 -12.72
C ARG A 230 30.22 2.32 -12.69
N GLU A 231 30.65 1.85 -11.51
CA GLU A 231 31.17 0.50 -11.28
C GLU A 231 30.15 -0.61 -11.57
N PHE A 232 28.85 -0.31 -11.48
CA PHE A 232 27.77 -1.27 -11.68
C PHE A 232 27.02 -1.10 -13.00
N VAL A 233 27.41 -0.13 -13.84
CA VAL A 233 26.73 0.14 -15.13
C VAL A 233 26.80 -1.04 -16.09
N ASN A 234 27.84 -1.88 -16.01
CA ASN A 234 27.96 -3.08 -16.84
C ASN A 234 26.85 -4.11 -16.55
N GLN A 235 26.15 -3.98 -15.43
CA GLN A 235 25.01 -4.81 -15.09
C GLN A 235 23.69 -4.27 -15.65
N LEU A 236 23.67 -3.07 -16.25
CA LEU A 236 22.49 -2.54 -16.90
C LEU A 236 22.47 -2.93 -18.38
N VAL A 237 21.32 -3.42 -18.85
CA VAL A 237 21.12 -3.79 -20.25
C VAL A 237 19.84 -3.18 -20.80
N HIS A 238 19.88 -2.74 -22.05
CA HIS A 238 18.70 -2.35 -22.80
C HIS A 238 18.29 -3.48 -23.75
N LEU A 239 17.08 -4.00 -23.59
CA LEU A 239 16.51 -5.04 -24.45
C LEU A 239 15.61 -4.39 -25.51
N SER A 240 15.93 -4.57 -26.79
CA SER A 240 15.22 -3.91 -27.90
C SER A 240 13.95 -4.62 -28.36
N SER A 241 13.56 -5.76 -27.77
CA SER A 241 12.31 -6.46 -28.05
C SER A 241 12.12 -7.64 -27.12
N GLU A 242 11.02 -7.66 -26.34
CA GLU A 242 10.34 -8.89 -25.91
C GLU A 242 8.98 -8.54 -25.27
N ALA A 243 7.94 -9.27 -25.65
CA ALA A 243 6.60 -9.13 -25.08
C ALA A 243 6.56 -9.83 -23.71
N LEU A 244 6.90 -9.09 -22.64
CA LEU A 244 6.73 -9.57 -21.27
C LEU A 244 5.26 -9.44 -20.83
N SER A 245 4.67 -10.53 -20.35
CA SER A 245 3.35 -10.50 -19.73
C SER A 245 3.46 -10.08 -18.25
N SER A 246 2.75 -9.02 -17.87
CA SER A 246 2.64 -8.61 -16.47
C SER A 246 1.58 -9.46 -15.76
N ASN A 247 1.98 -10.30 -14.82
CA ASN A 247 1.03 -11.03 -13.98
C ASN A 247 0.66 -10.17 -12.76
N LYS A 248 -0.63 -9.81 -12.66
CA LYS A 248 -1.18 -9.18 -11.47
C LYS A 248 -1.58 -10.27 -10.48
N ASN A 249 -0.92 -10.34 -9.33
CA ASN A 249 -1.26 -11.28 -8.27
C ASN A 249 -2.13 -10.60 -7.21
N TRP A 250 -3.20 -11.29 -6.81
CA TRP A 250 -4.06 -10.86 -5.71
C TRP A 250 -3.54 -11.40 -4.38
N LEU A 251 -3.60 -10.57 -3.34
CA LEU A 251 -3.17 -10.98 -1.99
C LEU A 251 -4.16 -12.01 -1.40
N PRO A 252 -3.71 -13.20 -0.97
CA PRO A 252 -4.56 -14.16 -0.26
C PRO A 252 -4.94 -13.65 1.14
N ARG A 253 -5.90 -14.33 1.82
CA ARG A 253 -6.47 -13.95 3.14
C ARG A 253 -5.46 -13.86 4.32
N LYS A 254 -4.16 -14.05 4.08
CA LYS A 254 -3.07 -13.92 5.07
C LYS A 254 -1.91 -13.06 4.56
N ALA A 255 -2.12 -12.30 3.49
CA ALA A 255 -1.10 -11.43 2.92
C ALA A 255 -1.49 -9.98 3.09
N MET A 256 -0.48 -9.14 3.26
CA MET A 256 -0.60 -7.70 3.45
C MET A 256 0.42 -7.02 2.54
N SER A 257 0.12 -5.82 2.04
CA SER A 257 1.09 -5.06 1.26
C SER A 257 2.30 -4.71 2.13
N ALA A 258 3.49 -4.74 1.55
CA ALA A 258 4.73 -4.35 2.24
C ALA A 258 4.60 -2.95 2.84
N VAL A 259 3.96 -2.00 2.15
CA VAL A 259 3.70 -0.66 2.67
C VAL A 259 2.91 -0.66 3.99
N ARG A 260 1.84 -1.47 4.08
CA ARG A 260 1.06 -1.55 5.31
C ARG A 260 1.85 -2.22 6.43
N VAL A 261 2.64 -3.26 6.09
CA VAL A 261 3.55 -3.90 7.04
C VAL A 261 4.61 -2.93 7.54
N ALA A 262 5.14 -2.05 6.69
CA ALA A 262 6.13 -1.04 7.07
C ALA A 262 5.58 -0.10 8.16
N GLY A 263 4.33 0.35 8.03
CA GLY A 263 3.69 1.15 9.07
C GLY A 263 3.54 0.40 10.41
N VAL A 264 3.30 -0.91 10.36
CA VAL A 264 3.25 -1.76 11.56
C VAL A 264 4.64 -1.93 12.17
N LEU A 265 5.67 -2.21 11.36
CA LEU A 265 7.05 -2.36 11.83
C LEU A 265 7.57 -1.09 12.47
N GLN A 266 7.34 0.07 11.85
CA GLN A 266 7.70 1.37 12.40
C GLN A 266 7.18 1.55 13.83
N ALA A 267 5.94 1.14 14.09
CA ALA A 267 5.32 1.24 15.41
C ALA A 267 5.83 0.18 16.39
N LEU A 268 6.08 -1.05 15.92
CA LEU A 268 6.60 -2.13 16.77
C LEU A 268 8.04 -1.88 17.23
N GLU A 269 8.87 -1.34 16.33
CA GLU A 269 10.27 -1.02 16.57
C GLU A 269 10.46 0.33 17.28
N GLY A 270 9.40 1.15 17.37
CA GLY A 270 9.46 2.47 18.00
C GLY A 270 10.35 3.46 17.25
N TRP A 271 10.49 3.33 15.93
CA TRP A 271 11.31 4.24 15.15
C TRP A 271 10.68 5.64 15.07
N GLU A 272 11.43 6.65 15.49
CA GLU A 272 10.94 8.03 15.62
C GLU A 272 11.03 8.84 14.32
N MET A 273 11.68 8.31 13.29
CA MET A 273 11.90 9.03 12.03
C MET A 273 10.77 8.80 11.03
N HIS A 274 10.44 9.83 10.24
CA HIS A 274 9.58 9.65 9.07
C HIS A 274 10.26 8.78 8.00
N GLU A 275 9.50 7.96 7.29
CA GLU A 275 9.96 7.28 6.07
C GLU A 275 9.26 7.91 4.87
N CYS A 276 9.84 9.00 4.35
CA CYS A 276 9.30 9.82 3.26
C CYS A 276 10.43 10.25 2.30
N GLY A 277 10.07 10.94 1.21
CA GLY A 277 11.02 11.64 0.33
C GLY A 277 11.46 10.85 -0.89
N THR A 278 12.50 11.31 -1.57
CA THR A 278 12.87 10.81 -2.91
C THR A 278 13.95 9.73 -2.94
N SER A 279 14.66 9.50 -1.83
CA SER A 279 15.72 8.49 -1.77
C SER A 279 15.90 7.91 -0.36
N PHE A 280 16.48 6.71 -0.28
CA PHE A 280 16.88 6.05 0.97
C PHE A 280 18.12 5.20 0.70
N ARG A 281 18.89 4.85 1.74
CA ARG A 281 20.17 4.15 1.57
C ARG A 281 19.96 2.64 1.50
N LEU A 282 20.86 1.94 0.81
CA LEU A 282 20.84 0.48 0.78
C LEU A 282 21.10 -0.15 2.16
N SER A 283 21.92 0.48 3.00
CA SER A 283 22.13 0.07 4.39
C SER A 283 20.84 -0.02 5.21
N ASP A 284 19.84 0.75 4.80
CA ASP A 284 18.58 0.88 5.50
C ASP A 284 17.65 -0.32 5.21
N LEU A 285 17.97 -1.13 4.19
CA LEU A 285 17.17 -2.29 3.77
C LEU A 285 17.32 -3.49 4.69
N ASP A 286 18.54 -3.78 5.15
CA ASP A 286 18.81 -4.93 6.01
C ASP A 286 18.09 -4.77 7.35
N GLN A 287 18.12 -3.56 7.93
CA GLN A 287 17.42 -3.25 9.17
C GLN A 287 15.91 -3.54 9.08
N VAL A 288 15.25 -3.06 8.02
CA VAL A 288 13.79 -3.26 7.86
C VAL A 288 13.45 -4.70 7.52
N TRP A 289 14.34 -5.39 6.81
CA TRP A 289 14.16 -6.79 6.45
C TRP A 289 14.23 -7.70 7.68
N GLU A 290 15.27 -7.55 8.51
CA GLU A 290 15.44 -8.33 9.72
C GLU A 290 14.32 -8.05 10.73
N ALA A 291 13.91 -6.79 10.89
CA ALA A 291 12.75 -6.43 11.72
C ALA A 291 11.44 -7.06 11.20
N CYS A 292 11.25 -7.10 9.87
CA CYS A 292 10.10 -7.76 9.25
C CYS A 292 10.03 -9.24 9.63
N LEU A 293 11.16 -9.95 9.49
CA LEU A 293 11.25 -11.38 9.81
C LEU A 293 11.13 -11.63 11.32
N SER A 294 11.77 -10.83 12.16
CA SER A 294 11.73 -10.97 13.63
C SER A 294 10.31 -10.85 14.19
N HIS A 295 9.47 -10.03 13.53
CA HIS A 295 8.08 -9.87 13.88
C HIS A 295 7.14 -10.91 13.26
N GLY A 296 7.66 -11.88 12.50
CA GLY A 296 6.93 -13.03 11.99
C GLY A 296 6.27 -12.80 10.63
N PHE A 297 6.55 -11.69 9.96
CA PHE A 297 6.15 -11.51 8.57
C PHE A 297 7.05 -12.36 7.67
N GLN A 298 6.47 -12.86 6.58
CA GLN A 298 7.18 -13.67 5.59
C GLN A 298 6.82 -13.16 4.19
N PRO A 299 7.76 -13.17 3.23
CA PRO A 299 7.46 -12.84 1.85
C PRO A 299 6.44 -13.85 1.30
N LEU A 300 5.55 -13.36 0.44
CA LEU A 300 4.57 -14.24 -0.21
C LEU A 300 5.32 -15.17 -1.18
N SER A 301 5.31 -16.48 -0.90
CA SER A 301 5.86 -17.47 -1.81
C SER A 301 5.09 -17.44 -3.12
N LEU A 302 5.78 -17.15 -4.23
CA LEU A 302 5.22 -17.34 -5.55
C LEU A 302 5.07 -18.84 -5.80
N PRO A 303 3.92 -19.34 -6.28
CA PRO A 303 3.81 -20.73 -6.67
C PRO A 303 4.89 -21.02 -7.72
N HIS A 304 5.64 -22.11 -7.52
CA HIS A 304 6.52 -22.65 -8.55
C HIS A 304 5.65 -23.03 -9.75
N HIS A 305 5.76 -22.27 -10.83
CA HIS A 305 5.19 -22.62 -12.13
C HIS A 305 6.15 -23.53 -12.89
#